data_AF-A0A518FZT9-F1
#
_entry.id   AF-A0A518FZT9-F1
#
_cell.length_a   1.000
_cell.length_b   1.000
_cell.length_c   1.000
_cell.angle_alpha   90.00
_cell.angle_beta   90.00
_cell.angle_gamma   90.00
#
_symmetry.space_group_name_H-M   'P 1'
#
loop_
_entity.id
_entity.type
_entity.pdbx_description
1 polymer ?
#
loop_
_entity_poly.entity_id
_entity_poly.type
_entity_poly.pdbx_seq_one_letter_code
_entity_poly.pdbx_strand_id
1 'polypeptide(L)'
;MNLWRTTTQVACALLLIASHPIASQLHAQSRRGPDPFFDTLREIHYDNPDNEILEVLRHEIVREAIGLKTEDWNAVRQNIRESMDSVFKLRNELRKQQPQLSQTQLKQKLVETMQPYQEKNFQLLKERSDFQRLIGVYVQTRNFRSAATNIVAKEIGLEGNALIEFREKKAELWHQKMEEMRRKLGDNIRNPGDNQRGPSNLLFEKAEKDIELALKRELTHDQRQKLEALKGELIELPEAKRPGPPNRGAEGRGPEGRGRDNRGPSPKDCPDCECPPF
;
A
#
# COMPACT_ATOMS: atom_id res chain seq x y z
N MET A 1 31.03 16.05 -1.65
CA MET A 1 30.60 14.66 -1.39
C MET A 1 29.22 14.70 -0.75
N ASN A 2 28.17 14.72 -1.57
CA ASN A 2 26.77 14.75 -1.15
C ASN A 2 26.09 13.50 -1.72
N LEU A 3 26.10 12.42 -0.97
CA LEU A 3 25.40 11.16 -1.28
C LEU A 3 24.24 11.02 -0.30
N TRP A 4 23.17 10.33 -0.71
CA TRP A 4 21.96 9.99 0.05
C TRP A 4 20.81 11.02 0.03
N ARG A 5 20.19 11.17 -1.14
CA ARG A 5 18.78 11.56 -1.28
C ARG A 5 18.07 10.61 -2.25
N THR A 6 17.63 9.48 -1.74
CA THR A 6 16.56 8.68 -2.33
C THR A 6 15.47 8.60 -1.29
N THR A 7 14.47 9.46 -1.42
CA THR A 7 13.32 9.55 -0.50
C THR A 7 12.36 8.41 -0.78
N THR A 8 12.20 7.53 0.21
CA THR A 8 11.30 6.38 0.16
C THR A 8 9.87 6.85 0.40
N GLN A 9 8.97 6.38 -0.47
CA GLN A 9 7.54 6.51 -0.30
C GLN A 9 7.02 5.19 0.26
N VAL A 10 6.59 5.21 1.52
CA VAL A 10 5.49 4.36 1.95
C VAL A 10 4.21 5.17 2.03
N ALA A 11 3.45 5.08 0.94
CA ALA A 11 2.01 5.15 0.99
C ALA A 11 1.51 4.19 -0.08
N CYS A 12 0.79 3.17 0.36
CA CYS A 12 -0.15 2.40 -0.43
C CYS A 12 0.42 1.60 -1.60
N ALA A 13 0.64 0.31 -1.34
CA ALA A 13 0.41 -0.78 -2.29
C ALA A 13 -1.03 -0.84 -2.86
N LEU A 14 -1.88 0.13 -2.52
CA LEU A 14 -3.14 0.44 -3.21
C LEU A 14 -2.95 1.44 -4.38
N LEU A 15 -1.75 1.97 -4.64
CA LEU A 15 -1.54 3.00 -5.67
C LEU A 15 -1.43 2.47 -7.11
N LEU A 16 -1.24 1.17 -7.33
CA LEU A 16 -1.47 0.58 -8.67
C LEU A 16 -2.96 0.63 -9.09
N ILE A 17 -3.85 0.97 -8.15
CA ILE A 17 -5.30 1.11 -8.33
C ILE A 17 -5.71 2.60 -8.47
N ALA A 18 -4.80 3.55 -8.26
CA ALA A 18 -5.14 4.98 -8.16
C ALA A 18 -5.59 5.64 -9.47
N SER A 19 -5.47 4.96 -10.61
CA SER A 19 -6.05 5.40 -11.89
C SER A 19 -7.47 4.86 -12.13
N HIS A 20 -8.13 4.26 -11.13
CA HIS A 20 -9.49 3.71 -11.24
C HIS A 20 -10.43 4.28 -10.15
N PRO A 21 -11.76 4.28 -10.39
CA PRO A 21 -12.79 4.74 -9.44
C PRO A 21 -12.85 3.97 -8.09
N ILE A 22 -11.92 3.05 -7.86
CA ILE A 22 -11.77 2.26 -6.63
C ILE A 22 -11.14 3.11 -5.50
N ALA A 23 -10.27 4.08 -5.81
CA ALA A 23 -9.68 4.98 -4.81
C ALA A 23 -10.74 5.85 -4.10
N SER A 24 -11.82 6.22 -4.79
CA SER A 24 -12.96 6.95 -4.20
C SER A 24 -13.78 6.10 -3.22
N GLN A 25 -13.83 4.78 -3.39
CA GLN A 25 -14.55 3.89 -2.46
C GLN A 25 -13.77 3.66 -1.16
N LEU A 26 -12.44 3.61 -1.23
CA LEU A 26 -11.56 3.50 -0.06
C LEU A 26 -11.57 4.77 0.80
N HIS A 27 -11.68 5.96 0.19
CA HIS A 27 -11.74 7.23 0.95
C HIS A 27 -13.11 7.55 1.55
N ALA A 28 -14.21 7.04 1.01
CA ALA A 28 -15.57 7.27 1.55
C ALA A 28 -15.86 6.48 2.85
N GLN A 29 -14.94 5.62 3.29
CA GLN A 29 -15.14 4.69 4.40
C GLN A 29 -14.75 5.22 5.79
N SER A 30 -14.22 6.44 5.93
CA SER A 30 -13.83 6.99 7.26
C SER A 30 -14.98 7.19 8.26
N ARG A 31 -16.24 6.91 7.86
CA ARG A 31 -17.43 6.94 8.73
C ARG A 31 -17.99 5.56 9.12
N ARG A 32 -17.48 4.47 8.55
CA ARG A 32 -17.87 3.09 8.88
C ARG A 32 -16.62 2.43 9.48
N GLY A 33 -16.75 1.75 10.61
CA GLY A 33 -15.60 1.17 11.34
C GLY A 33 -14.71 0.25 10.51
N PRO A 34 -13.61 -0.28 11.09
CA PRO A 34 -12.70 -1.19 10.41
C PRO A 34 -13.47 -2.35 9.74
N ASP A 35 -13.30 -2.50 8.43
CA ASP A 35 -13.86 -3.62 7.66
C ASP A 35 -12.83 -4.77 7.73
N PRO A 36 -13.12 -5.88 8.43
CA PRO A 36 -12.18 -6.97 8.65
C PRO A 36 -11.56 -7.48 7.35
N PHE A 37 -12.29 -7.41 6.23
CA PHE A 37 -11.78 -7.78 4.92
C PHE A 37 -10.59 -6.93 4.48
N PHE A 38 -10.71 -5.61 4.60
CA PHE A 38 -9.65 -4.69 4.19
C PHE A 38 -8.47 -4.68 5.16
N ASP A 39 -8.72 -4.99 6.44
CA ASP A 39 -7.65 -5.15 7.42
C ASP A 39 -6.86 -6.44 7.16
N THR A 40 -7.52 -7.57 6.91
CA THR A 40 -6.84 -8.82 6.53
C THR A 40 -6.11 -8.70 5.19
N LEU A 41 -6.70 -8.04 4.18
CA LEU A 41 -6.01 -7.80 2.91
C LEU A 41 -4.73 -6.97 3.10
N ARG A 42 -4.77 -5.99 4.02
CA ARG A 42 -3.60 -5.18 4.37
C ARG A 42 -2.54 -6.01 5.11
N GLU A 43 -2.95 -6.86 6.04
CA GLU A 43 -2.06 -7.82 6.73
C GLU A 43 -1.35 -8.73 5.74
N ILE A 44 -2.07 -9.34 4.78
CA ILE A 44 -1.46 -10.21 3.77
C ILE A 44 -0.40 -9.46 2.96
N HIS A 45 -0.67 -8.21 2.61
CA HIS A 45 0.31 -7.40 1.89
C HIS A 45 1.59 -7.19 2.73
N TYR A 46 1.48 -7.01 4.05
CA TYR A 46 2.64 -6.91 4.94
C TYR A 46 3.35 -8.26 5.14
N ASP A 47 2.59 -9.35 5.21
CA ASP A 47 3.10 -10.70 5.44
C ASP A 47 3.75 -11.32 4.19
N ASN A 48 3.47 -10.77 3.01
CA ASN A 48 4.00 -11.22 1.73
C ASN A 48 4.94 -10.15 1.12
N PRO A 49 6.16 -10.02 1.67
CA PRO A 49 7.11 -8.99 1.25
C PRO A 49 7.57 -9.17 -0.21
N ASP A 50 7.41 -10.37 -0.80
CA ASP A 50 7.80 -10.63 -2.18
C ASP A 50 7.01 -9.73 -3.16
N ASN A 51 5.77 -9.36 -2.82
CA ASN A 51 4.99 -8.44 -3.64
C ASN A 51 5.61 -7.04 -3.75
N GLU A 52 6.44 -6.62 -2.79
CA GLU A 52 7.15 -5.34 -2.86
C GLU A 52 8.12 -5.28 -4.07
N ILE A 53 8.59 -6.43 -4.58
CA ILE A 53 9.44 -6.51 -5.78
C ILE A 53 8.68 -6.03 -7.02
N LEU A 54 7.40 -6.36 -7.14
CA LEU A 54 6.59 -5.93 -8.29
C LEU A 54 6.36 -4.40 -8.29
N GLU A 55 6.48 -3.73 -7.14
CA GLU A 55 6.27 -2.29 -7.04
C GLU A 55 7.35 -1.48 -7.77
N VAL A 56 8.60 -1.97 -7.83
CA VAL A 56 9.67 -1.23 -8.51
C VAL A 56 9.47 -1.16 -10.04
N LEU A 57 8.73 -2.13 -10.59
CA LEU A 57 8.37 -2.18 -12.02
C LEU A 57 7.46 -1.02 -12.45
N ARG A 58 6.90 -0.22 -11.53
CA ARG A 58 6.17 1.00 -11.90
C ARG A 58 7.06 2.02 -12.60
N HIS A 59 8.35 2.01 -12.31
CA HIS A 59 9.34 2.92 -12.89
C HIS A 59 9.81 2.39 -14.25
N GLU A 60 9.67 3.19 -15.29
CA GLU A 60 10.06 2.82 -16.66
C GLU A 60 11.54 2.46 -16.78
N ILE A 61 12.40 3.29 -16.18
CA ILE A 61 13.85 3.06 -16.13
C ILE A 61 14.21 1.68 -15.53
N VAL A 62 13.40 1.15 -14.60
CA VAL A 62 13.62 -0.19 -14.05
C VAL A 62 13.26 -1.25 -15.08
N ARG A 63 12.12 -1.09 -15.76
CA ARG A 63 11.67 -2.03 -16.80
C ARG A 63 12.68 -2.09 -17.95
N GLU A 64 13.20 -0.94 -18.38
CA GLU A 64 14.25 -0.85 -19.39
C GLU A 64 15.54 -1.51 -18.92
N ALA A 65 15.98 -1.23 -17.70
CA ALA A 65 17.23 -1.78 -17.16
C ALA A 65 17.22 -3.31 -16.98
N ILE A 66 16.04 -3.92 -16.81
CA ILE A 66 15.89 -5.38 -16.74
C ILE A 66 15.50 -5.99 -18.10
N GLY A 67 15.37 -5.18 -19.15
CA GLY A 67 14.95 -5.64 -20.49
C GLY A 67 13.51 -6.13 -20.56
N LEU A 68 12.62 -5.71 -19.65
CA LEU A 68 11.22 -6.08 -19.66
C LEU A 68 10.47 -5.31 -20.76
N LYS A 69 10.02 -6.04 -21.78
CA LYS A 69 9.27 -5.47 -22.90
C LYS A 69 7.91 -4.93 -22.46
N THR A 70 7.36 -4.01 -23.25
CA THR A 70 6.06 -3.40 -22.98
C THR A 70 4.93 -4.43 -22.94
N GLU A 71 4.97 -5.43 -23.82
CA GLU A 71 3.98 -6.51 -23.88
C GLU A 71 4.00 -7.35 -22.61
N ASP A 72 5.19 -7.71 -22.13
CA ASP A 72 5.41 -8.48 -20.91
C ASP A 72 4.99 -7.68 -19.67
N TRP A 73 5.30 -6.38 -19.63
CA TRP A 73 4.81 -5.48 -18.59
C TRP A 73 3.27 -5.37 -18.58
N ASN A 74 2.65 -5.30 -19.75
CA ASN A 74 1.19 -5.30 -19.86
C ASN A 74 0.59 -6.61 -19.33
N ALA A 75 1.24 -7.75 -19.56
CA ALA A 75 0.84 -9.03 -18.98
C ALA A 75 0.96 -9.04 -17.45
N VAL A 76 2.05 -8.51 -16.88
CA VAL A 76 2.20 -8.35 -15.41
C VAL A 76 1.07 -7.49 -14.84
N ARG A 77 0.79 -6.34 -15.46
CA ARG A 77 -0.32 -5.46 -15.04
C ARG A 77 -1.67 -6.14 -15.13
N GLN A 78 -1.89 -6.94 -16.17
CA GLN A 78 -3.13 -7.67 -16.36
C GLN A 78 -3.33 -8.71 -15.26
N ASN A 79 -2.30 -9.49 -14.91
CA ASN A 79 -2.36 -10.43 -13.80
C ASN A 79 -2.65 -9.73 -12.46
N ILE A 80 -2.07 -8.54 -12.22
CA ILE A 80 -2.38 -7.74 -11.02
C ILE A 80 -3.86 -7.32 -10.99
N ARG A 81 -4.42 -6.90 -12.13
CA ARG A 81 -5.85 -6.55 -12.23
C ARG A 81 -6.75 -7.76 -11.98
N GLU A 82 -6.46 -8.88 -12.63
CA GLU A 82 -7.24 -10.12 -12.48
C GLU A 82 -7.19 -10.68 -11.05
N SER A 83 -6.05 -10.54 -10.37
CA SER A 83 -5.90 -10.84 -8.95
C SER A 83 -6.85 -10.00 -8.10
N MET A 84 -6.87 -8.67 -8.29
CA MET A 84 -7.76 -7.77 -7.55
C MET A 84 -9.24 -8.03 -7.86
N ASP A 85 -9.59 -8.28 -9.12
CA ASP A 85 -10.96 -8.63 -9.52
C ASP A 85 -11.42 -9.92 -8.84
N SER A 86 -10.53 -10.92 -8.76
CA SER A 86 -10.80 -12.19 -8.06
C SER A 86 -11.01 -11.98 -6.56
N VAL A 87 -10.18 -11.13 -5.92
CA VAL A 87 -10.33 -10.74 -4.51
C VAL A 87 -11.68 -10.04 -4.25
N PHE A 88 -12.12 -9.15 -5.16
CA PHE A 88 -13.41 -8.49 -5.02
C PHE A 88 -14.61 -9.41 -5.30
N LYS A 89 -14.48 -10.35 -6.24
CA LYS A 89 -15.49 -11.42 -6.44
C LYS A 89 -15.63 -12.27 -5.18
N LEU A 90 -14.51 -12.72 -4.61
CA LEU A 90 -14.50 -13.46 -3.34
C LEU A 90 -15.20 -12.68 -2.24
N ARG A 91 -14.91 -11.38 -2.09
CA ARG A 91 -15.60 -10.53 -1.10
C ARG A 91 -17.11 -10.56 -1.27
N ASN A 92 -17.60 -10.43 -2.51
CA ASN A 92 -19.03 -10.43 -2.80
C ASN A 92 -19.69 -11.78 -2.53
N GLU A 93 -18.97 -12.89 -2.78
CA GLU A 93 -19.42 -14.25 -2.45
C GLU A 93 -19.48 -14.46 -0.93
N LEU A 94 -18.43 -14.08 -0.20
CA LEU A 94 -18.36 -14.20 1.26
C LEU A 94 -19.43 -13.36 1.97
N ARG A 95 -19.78 -12.18 1.44
CA ARG A 95 -20.87 -11.36 2.01
C ARG A 95 -22.25 -12.02 1.90
N LYS A 96 -22.44 -12.95 0.96
CA LYS A 96 -23.70 -13.68 0.77
C LYS A 96 -23.77 -14.96 1.61
N GLN A 97 -22.65 -15.46 2.10
CA GLN A 97 -22.56 -16.69 2.89
C GLN A 97 -22.69 -16.36 4.39
N GLN A 98 -23.54 -17.10 5.11
CA GLN A 98 -23.54 -17.17 6.57
C GLN A 98 -23.12 -18.59 6.99
N PRO A 99 -22.29 -18.76 8.03
CA PRO A 99 -21.70 -17.74 8.91
C PRO A 99 -20.47 -17.02 8.32
N GLN A 100 -20.10 -15.87 8.91
CA GLN A 100 -18.88 -15.15 8.55
C GLN A 100 -17.64 -15.99 8.92
N LEU A 101 -16.64 -15.98 8.03
CA LEU A 101 -15.37 -16.66 8.25
C LEU A 101 -14.58 -16.03 9.39
N SER A 102 -13.76 -16.83 10.08
CA SER A 102 -12.75 -16.29 10.99
C SER A 102 -11.67 -15.52 10.21
N GLN A 103 -10.94 -14.63 10.89
CA GLN A 103 -9.85 -13.84 10.27
C GLN A 103 -8.79 -14.76 9.62
N THR A 104 -8.44 -15.88 10.26
CA THR A 104 -7.50 -16.87 9.73
C THR A 104 -8.01 -17.53 8.45
N GLN A 105 -9.29 -17.93 8.41
CA GLN A 105 -9.90 -18.53 7.23
C GLN A 105 -10.01 -17.52 6.07
N LEU A 106 -10.35 -16.27 6.39
CA LEU A 106 -10.38 -15.19 5.41
C LEU A 106 -9.00 -14.91 4.83
N LYS A 107 -7.97 -14.86 5.69
CA LYS A 107 -6.57 -14.69 5.29
C LYS A 107 -6.13 -15.79 4.33
N GLN A 108 -6.42 -17.04 4.68
CA GLN A 108 -6.08 -18.19 3.85
C GLN A 108 -6.75 -18.12 2.48
N LYS A 109 -8.08 -17.88 2.42
CA LYS A 109 -8.79 -17.75 1.13
C LYS A 109 -8.26 -16.61 0.26
N LEU A 110 -7.90 -15.48 0.87
CA LEU A 110 -7.31 -14.36 0.14
C LEU A 110 -5.94 -14.71 -0.43
N VAL A 111 -5.08 -15.38 0.34
CA VAL A 111 -3.77 -15.86 -0.13
C VAL A 111 -3.95 -16.84 -1.29
N GLU A 112 -4.81 -17.86 -1.13
CA GLU A 112 -5.13 -18.84 -2.17
C GLU A 112 -5.65 -18.17 -3.46
N THR A 113 -6.42 -17.08 -3.33
CA THR A 113 -6.95 -16.32 -4.47
C THR A 113 -5.86 -15.53 -5.20
N MET A 114 -4.91 -14.95 -4.48
CA MET A 114 -3.89 -14.07 -5.06
C MET A 114 -2.65 -14.82 -5.55
N GLN A 115 -2.31 -15.93 -4.90
CA GLN A 115 -1.05 -16.66 -5.10
C GLN A 115 -0.80 -17.12 -6.55
N PRO A 116 -1.79 -17.67 -7.30
CA PRO A 116 -1.56 -18.06 -8.68
C PRO A 116 -1.11 -16.90 -9.59
N TYR A 117 -1.63 -15.69 -9.36
CA TYR A 117 -1.24 -14.49 -10.11
C TYR A 117 0.16 -14.01 -9.73
N GLN A 118 0.52 -14.13 -8.46
CA GLN A 118 1.87 -13.83 -7.98
C GLN A 118 2.89 -14.78 -8.62
N GLU A 119 2.65 -16.09 -8.56
CA GLU A 119 3.49 -17.11 -9.19
C GLU A 119 3.63 -16.89 -10.69
N LYS A 120 2.53 -16.61 -11.39
CA LYS A 120 2.52 -16.28 -12.83
C LYS A 120 3.38 -15.05 -13.14
N ASN A 121 3.30 -14.00 -12.33
CA ASN A 121 4.14 -12.80 -12.50
C ASN A 121 5.62 -13.10 -12.31
N PHE A 122 5.98 -13.82 -11.25
CA PHE A 122 7.39 -14.17 -11.00
C PHE A 122 7.94 -15.12 -12.07
N GLN A 123 7.15 -16.07 -12.55
CA GLN A 123 7.56 -16.94 -13.64
C GLN A 123 7.82 -16.14 -14.92
N LEU A 124 6.90 -15.25 -15.30
CA LEU A 124 7.05 -14.38 -16.46
C LEU A 124 8.32 -13.52 -16.34
N LEU A 125 8.56 -12.90 -15.18
CA LEU A 125 9.75 -12.07 -14.98
C LEU A 125 11.05 -12.88 -15.06
N LYS A 126 11.07 -14.11 -14.52
CA LYS A 126 12.23 -15.02 -14.64
C LYS A 126 12.52 -15.44 -16.07
N GLU A 127 11.50 -15.59 -16.90
CA GLU A 127 11.64 -16.03 -18.30
C GLU A 127 11.89 -14.90 -19.29
N ARG A 128 11.40 -13.69 -19.00
CA ARG A 128 11.29 -12.59 -19.97
C ARG A 128 12.07 -11.33 -19.61
N SER A 129 12.80 -11.33 -18.49
CA SER A 129 13.62 -10.19 -18.06
C SER A 129 14.87 -10.66 -17.31
N ASP A 130 15.81 -9.74 -17.08
CA ASP A 130 16.89 -9.94 -16.14
C ASP A 130 16.36 -9.87 -14.69
N PHE A 131 15.88 -11.01 -14.22
CA PHE A 131 15.29 -11.14 -12.89
C PHE A 131 16.31 -10.87 -11.77
N GLN A 132 17.58 -11.20 -11.97
CA GLN A 132 18.61 -10.90 -10.99
C GLN A 132 18.84 -9.40 -10.88
N ARG A 133 18.84 -8.69 -12.01
CA ARG A 133 18.90 -7.23 -12.02
C ARG A 133 17.70 -6.60 -11.33
N LEU A 134 16.50 -7.14 -11.52
CA LEU A 134 15.29 -6.71 -10.80
C LEU A 134 15.46 -6.82 -9.28
N ILE A 135 16.00 -7.95 -8.79
CA ILE A 135 16.31 -8.14 -7.37
C ILE A 135 17.30 -7.07 -6.90
N GLY A 136 18.36 -6.81 -7.66
CA GLY A 136 19.35 -5.79 -7.28
C GLY A 136 18.76 -4.38 -7.17
N VAL A 137 17.93 -3.99 -8.14
CA VAL A 137 17.19 -2.72 -8.08
C VAL A 137 16.26 -2.68 -6.87
N TYR A 138 15.54 -3.77 -6.59
CA TYR A 138 14.70 -3.87 -5.41
C TYR A 138 15.51 -3.68 -4.11
N VAL A 139 16.67 -4.32 -3.98
CA VAL A 139 17.58 -4.14 -2.84
C VAL A 139 18.09 -2.70 -2.74
N GLN A 140 18.37 -2.01 -3.85
CA GLN A 140 18.72 -0.59 -3.81
C GLN A 140 17.59 0.27 -3.23
N THR A 141 16.34 -0.03 -3.59
CA THR A 141 15.18 0.77 -3.15
C THR A 141 14.71 0.48 -1.73
N ARG A 142 14.83 -0.76 -1.26
CA ARG A 142 14.34 -1.21 0.05
C ARG A 142 15.46 -1.50 1.04
N ASN A 143 16.71 -1.44 0.63
CA ASN A 143 17.89 -1.62 1.47
C ASN A 143 17.76 -2.81 2.44
N PHE A 144 17.83 -2.63 3.76
CA PHE A 144 17.78 -3.73 4.73
C PHE A 144 16.40 -4.37 4.82
N ARG A 145 15.31 -3.65 4.52
CA ARG A 145 13.96 -4.24 4.46
C ARG A 145 13.81 -5.29 3.37
N SER A 146 14.65 -5.25 2.34
CA SER A 146 14.59 -6.21 1.23
C SER A 146 14.89 -7.65 1.69
N ALA A 147 15.70 -7.81 2.75
CA ALA A 147 16.02 -9.08 3.38
C ALA A 147 14.80 -9.85 3.93
N ALA A 148 13.64 -9.18 4.09
CA ALA A 148 12.41 -9.86 4.48
C ALA A 148 11.81 -10.72 3.35
N THR A 149 12.17 -10.49 2.08
CA THR A 149 11.66 -11.27 0.93
C THR A 149 12.28 -12.65 0.88
N ASN A 150 11.52 -13.68 0.51
CA ASN A 150 12.04 -15.05 0.42
C ASN A 150 13.23 -15.13 -0.54
N ILE A 151 13.16 -14.38 -1.64
CA ILE A 151 14.19 -14.38 -2.68
C ILE A 151 15.49 -13.78 -2.16
N VAL A 152 15.46 -12.57 -1.59
CA VAL A 152 16.68 -11.92 -1.07
C VAL A 152 17.20 -12.65 0.16
N ALA A 153 16.32 -13.11 1.04
CA ALA A 153 16.69 -13.85 2.25
C ALA A 153 17.51 -15.10 1.91
N LYS A 154 17.08 -15.87 0.91
CA LYS A 154 17.82 -17.01 0.39
C LYS A 154 19.21 -16.62 -0.13
N GLU A 155 19.31 -15.56 -0.93
CA GLU A 155 20.60 -15.10 -1.49
C GLU A 155 21.61 -14.66 -0.41
N ILE A 156 21.14 -14.12 0.71
CA ILE A 156 22.01 -13.70 1.83
C ILE A 156 22.21 -14.79 2.90
N GLY A 157 21.51 -15.91 2.80
CA GLY A 157 21.52 -16.98 3.82
C GLY A 157 20.77 -16.61 5.11
N LEU A 158 19.67 -15.87 5.00
CA LEU A 158 18.71 -15.64 6.09
C LEU A 158 17.55 -16.62 5.92
N GLU A 159 17.51 -17.69 6.73
CA GLU A 159 16.55 -18.79 6.55
C GLU A 159 15.94 -19.25 7.87
N GLY A 160 14.90 -20.09 7.79
CA GLY A 160 14.27 -20.71 8.94
C GLY A 160 13.76 -19.69 9.97
N ASN A 161 14.02 -19.97 11.25
CA ASN A 161 13.56 -19.12 12.36
C ASN A 161 14.13 -17.70 12.29
N ALA A 162 15.37 -17.51 11.82
CA ALA A 162 15.97 -16.19 11.71
C ALA A 162 15.21 -15.29 10.71
N LEU A 163 14.72 -15.85 9.60
CA LEU A 163 13.88 -15.11 8.66
C LEU A 163 12.52 -14.74 9.25
N ILE A 164 11.92 -15.65 10.04
CA ILE A 164 10.64 -15.40 10.72
C ILE A 164 10.81 -14.26 11.73
N GLU A 165 11.80 -14.35 12.60
CA GLU A 165 12.13 -13.32 13.60
C GLU A 165 12.43 -11.97 12.93
N PHE A 166 13.17 -11.97 11.80
CA PHE A 166 13.44 -10.74 11.05
C PHE A 166 12.16 -10.09 10.50
N ARG A 167 11.21 -10.88 10.00
CA ARG A 167 9.92 -10.40 9.50
C ARG A 167 9.04 -9.85 10.62
N GLU A 168 8.97 -10.56 11.74
CA GLU A 168 8.26 -10.11 12.93
C GLU A 168 8.85 -8.80 13.44
N LYS A 169 10.18 -8.69 13.49
CA LYS A 169 10.85 -7.46 13.90
C LYS A 169 10.56 -6.29 12.97
N LYS A 170 10.58 -6.53 11.65
CA LYS A 170 10.17 -5.53 10.63
C LYS A 170 8.74 -5.06 10.87
N ALA A 171 7.79 -5.99 11.09
CA ALA A 171 6.39 -5.66 11.33
C ALA A 171 6.21 -4.86 12.64
N GLU A 172 6.85 -5.30 13.72
CA GLU A 172 6.82 -4.62 15.02
C GLU A 172 7.31 -3.17 14.91
N LEU A 173 8.50 -2.97 14.33
CA LEU A 173 9.09 -1.65 14.12
C LEU A 173 8.21 -0.76 13.25
N TRP A 174 7.63 -1.33 12.19
CA TRP A 174 6.69 -0.63 11.32
C TRP A 174 5.46 -0.15 12.09
N HIS A 175 4.79 -1.04 12.83
CA HIS A 175 3.61 -0.72 13.62
C HIS A 175 3.89 0.36 14.67
N GLN A 176 5.00 0.23 15.41
CA GLN A 176 5.43 1.21 16.41
C GLN A 176 5.62 2.60 15.77
N LYS A 177 6.32 2.68 14.63
CA LYS A 177 6.58 3.95 13.96
C LYS A 177 5.34 4.56 13.31
N MET A 178 4.45 3.75 12.75
CA MET A 178 3.17 4.24 12.21
C MET A 178 2.25 4.78 13.32
N GLU A 179 2.23 4.15 14.49
CA GLU A 179 1.48 4.66 15.65
C GLU A 179 2.08 5.98 16.16
N GLU A 180 3.40 6.07 16.29
CA GLU A 180 4.10 7.31 16.65
C GLU A 180 3.75 8.45 15.68
N MET A 181 3.74 8.17 14.38
CA MET A 181 3.37 9.15 13.35
C MET A 181 1.88 9.51 13.40
N ARG A 182 0.99 8.55 13.63
CA ARG A 182 -0.46 8.79 13.79
C ARG A 182 -0.71 9.77 14.93
N ARG A 183 -0.04 9.60 16.07
CA ARG A 183 -0.13 10.51 17.22
C ARG A 183 0.39 11.90 16.86
N LYS A 184 1.59 12.01 16.29
CA LYS A 184 2.18 13.29 15.85
C LYS A 184 1.31 14.04 14.84
N LEU A 185 0.75 13.34 13.86
CA LEU A 185 -0.16 13.95 12.88
C LEU A 185 -1.47 14.38 13.54
N GLY A 186 -2.02 13.58 14.46
CA GLY A 186 -3.21 13.94 15.23
C GLY A 186 -3.02 15.20 16.07
N ASP A 187 -1.86 15.35 16.71
CA ASP A 187 -1.52 16.52 17.52
C ASP A 187 -1.34 17.78 16.64
N ASN A 188 -0.68 17.65 15.48
CA ASN A 188 -0.54 18.75 14.52
C ASN A 188 -1.88 19.23 13.93
N ILE A 189 -2.85 18.31 13.78
CA ILE A 189 -4.21 18.67 13.32
C ILE A 189 -4.99 19.39 14.43
N ARG A 190 -4.81 19.00 15.70
CA ARG A 190 -5.52 19.58 16.84
C ARG A 190 -4.98 20.93 17.28
N ASN A 191 -3.67 21.15 17.14
CA ASN A 191 -2.99 22.40 17.49
C ASN A 191 -2.26 22.97 16.27
N PRO A 192 -2.98 23.55 15.29
CA PRO A 192 -2.36 24.15 14.12
C PRO A 192 -1.66 25.45 14.52
N GLY A 193 -0.39 25.38 14.93
CA GLY A 193 0.47 26.56 15.02
C GLY A 193 0.77 27.12 13.63
N ASP A 194 1.07 28.42 13.55
CA ASP A 194 1.24 29.24 12.33
C ASP A 194 2.25 28.70 11.28
N ASN A 195 2.99 27.62 11.56
CA ASN A 195 4.00 27.04 10.66
C ASN A 195 3.82 25.55 10.32
N GLN A 196 2.70 24.90 10.66
CA GLN A 196 2.69 23.43 10.74
C GLN A 196 2.05 22.64 9.59
N ARG A 197 2.13 23.15 8.35
CA ARG A 197 2.30 22.25 7.19
C ARG A 197 3.77 21.86 7.03
N GLY A 198 4.43 21.45 8.12
CA GLY A 198 5.70 20.75 8.03
C GLY A 198 5.47 19.49 7.19
N PRO A 199 6.27 19.23 6.15
CA PRO A 199 5.94 18.21 5.18
C PRO A 199 5.92 16.86 5.89
N SER A 200 4.73 16.27 6.01
CA SER A 200 4.53 14.94 6.59
C SER A 200 5.55 13.93 6.05
N ASN A 201 6.02 14.13 4.82
CA ASN A 201 7.14 13.44 4.17
C ASN A 201 8.39 13.32 5.06
N LEU A 202 8.84 14.38 5.74
CA LEU A 202 10.03 14.33 6.59
C LEU A 202 9.85 13.41 7.81
N LEU A 203 8.63 13.30 8.34
CA LEU A 203 8.32 12.36 9.42
C LEU A 203 8.38 10.91 8.93
N PHE A 204 7.85 10.65 7.73
CA PHE A 204 7.93 9.32 7.10
C PHE A 204 9.39 8.94 6.79
N GLU A 205 10.17 9.84 6.19
CA GLU A 205 11.58 9.59 5.87
C GLU A 205 12.40 9.27 7.12
N LYS A 206 12.15 9.98 8.22
CA LYS A 206 12.82 9.70 9.50
C LYS A 206 12.42 8.32 10.04
N ALA A 207 11.13 8.01 10.04
CA ALA A 207 10.64 6.70 10.49
C ALA A 207 11.24 5.56 9.67
N GLU A 208 11.32 5.70 8.35
CA GLU A 208 11.93 4.72 7.47
C GLU A 208 13.42 4.53 7.78
N LYS A 209 14.19 5.62 7.93
CA LYS A 209 15.61 5.54 8.32
C LYS A 209 15.81 4.84 9.67
N ASP A 210 14.95 5.13 10.65
CA ASP A 210 15.01 4.47 11.96
C ASP A 210 14.76 2.96 11.84
N ILE A 211 13.78 2.55 11.01
CA ILE A 211 13.48 1.14 10.74
C ILE A 211 14.67 0.47 10.04
N GLU A 212 15.23 1.10 9.01
CA GLU A 212 16.40 0.59 8.28
C GLU A 212 17.60 0.37 9.20
N LEU A 213 17.88 1.32 10.09
CA LEU A 213 18.98 1.22 11.05
C LEU A 213 18.77 0.11 12.07
N ALA A 214 17.52 -0.13 12.49
CA ALA A 214 17.19 -1.24 13.39
C ALA A 214 17.35 -2.59 12.67
N LEU A 215 16.76 -2.74 11.48
CA LEU A 215 16.86 -3.98 10.69
C LEU A 215 18.30 -4.31 10.29
N LYS A 216 19.16 -3.31 10.05
CA LYS A 216 20.59 -3.52 9.81
C LYS A 216 21.28 -4.30 10.95
N ARG A 217 20.84 -4.10 12.19
CA ARG A 217 21.43 -4.73 13.39
C ARG A 217 21.04 -6.19 13.54
N GLU A 218 19.91 -6.59 12.96
CA GLU A 218 19.42 -7.97 12.96
C GLU A 218 20.19 -8.87 11.97
N LEU A 219 20.94 -8.27 11.03
CA LEU A 219 21.76 -9.02 10.07
C LEU A 219 23.19 -9.19 10.56
N THR A 220 23.81 -10.32 10.23
CA THR A 220 25.25 -10.54 10.45
C THR A 220 26.10 -9.66 9.53
N HIS A 221 27.41 -9.58 9.79
CA HIS A 221 28.32 -8.86 8.90
C HIS A 221 28.35 -9.45 7.49
N ASP A 222 28.43 -10.78 7.38
CA ASP A 222 28.40 -11.51 6.11
C ASP A 222 27.09 -11.29 5.35
N GLN A 223 25.94 -11.39 6.03
CA GLN A 223 24.63 -11.12 5.41
C GLN A 223 24.53 -9.70 4.87
N ARG A 224 25.07 -8.70 5.58
CA ARG A 224 25.09 -7.31 5.10
C ARG A 224 25.98 -7.14 3.86
N GLN A 225 27.12 -7.82 3.80
CA GLN A 225 28.00 -7.79 2.64
C GLN A 225 27.34 -8.43 1.42
N LYS A 226 26.70 -9.59 1.60
CA LYS A 226 25.92 -10.26 0.55
C LYS A 226 24.77 -9.38 0.06
N LEU A 227 24.04 -8.76 0.98
CA LEU A 227 22.97 -7.82 0.64
C LEU A 227 23.48 -6.63 -0.17
N GLU A 228 24.63 -6.06 0.19
CA GLU A 228 25.25 -4.97 -0.56
C GLU A 228 25.67 -5.41 -1.97
N ALA A 229 26.25 -6.61 -2.09
CA ALA A 229 26.66 -7.17 -3.37
C ALA A 229 25.48 -7.39 -4.33
N LEU A 230 24.29 -7.72 -3.81
CA LEU A 230 23.09 -7.90 -4.62
C LEU A 230 22.63 -6.63 -5.33
N LYS A 231 22.96 -5.43 -4.83
CA LYS A 231 22.51 -4.17 -5.42
C LYS A 231 22.94 -4.04 -6.88
N GLY A 232 24.16 -4.46 -7.23
CA GLY A 232 24.73 -4.25 -8.56
C GLY A 232 24.89 -2.77 -8.92
N GLU A 233 24.87 -2.46 -10.21
CA GLU A 233 25.02 -1.10 -10.73
C GLU A 233 23.88 -0.17 -10.25
N LEU A 234 24.18 1.06 -9.84
CA LEU A 234 23.18 2.00 -9.31
C LEU A 234 22.17 2.41 -10.40
N ILE A 235 20.87 2.39 -10.07
CA ILE A 235 19.83 3.04 -10.88
C ILE A 235 19.29 4.25 -10.13
N GLU A 236 19.38 5.42 -10.75
CA GLU A 236 18.76 6.63 -10.23
C GLU A 236 17.26 6.62 -10.54
N LEU A 237 16.45 6.22 -9.56
CA LEU A 237 15.01 6.29 -9.70
C LEU A 237 14.53 7.73 -9.52
N PRO A 238 13.68 8.25 -10.43
CA PRO A 238 13.06 9.54 -10.23
C PRO A 238 12.26 9.51 -8.92
N GLU A 239 12.38 10.56 -8.11
CA GLU A 239 11.53 10.73 -6.93
C GLU A 239 10.09 10.55 -7.38
N ALA A 240 9.43 9.51 -6.85
CA ALA A 240 8.01 9.33 -7.11
C ALA A 240 7.33 10.61 -6.60
N LYS A 241 6.77 11.42 -7.49
CA LYS A 241 5.81 12.45 -7.07
C LYS A 241 4.62 11.66 -6.54
N ARG A 242 4.24 11.83 -5.28
CA ARG A 242 2.97 11.28 -4.78
C ARG A 242 1.92 11.72 -5.81
N PRO A 243 1.14 10.81 -6.43
CA PRO A 243 -0.01 11.26 -7.19
C PRO A 243 -0.78 12.15 -6.24
N GLY A 244 -0.92 13.42 -6.62
CA GLY A 244 -1.74 14.34 -5.86
C GLY A 244 -3.12 13.70 -5.67
N PRO A 245 -3.88 14.09 -4.63
CA PRO A 245 -5.30 13.77 -4.63
C PRO A 245 -5.83 14.10 -6.03
N PRO A 246 -6.66 13.24 -6.65
CA PRO A 246 -7.17 13.50 -7.98
C PRO A 246 -7.65 14.94 -7.96
N ASN A 247 -7.07 15.77 -8.82
CA ASN A 247 -7.58 17.11 -9.04
C ASN A 247 -9.04 16.87 -9.39
N ARG A 248 -9.93 17.08 -8.42
CA ARG A 248 -11.32 17.43 -8.71
C ARG A 248 -11.15 18.76 -9.40
N GLY A 249 -10.95 18.69 -10.71
CA GLY A 249 -10.88 19.84 -11.56
C GLY A 249 -12.04 20.73 -11.16
N ALA A 250 -11.74 22.01 -11.02
CA ALA A 250 -12.71 23.08 -10.91
C ALA A 250 -13.54 23.22 -12.21
N GLU A 251 -13.84 22.12 -12.89
CA GLU A 251 -14.54 22.01 -14.16
C GLU A 251 -15.69 21.02 -13.94
N GLY A 252 -16.86 21.56 -13.59
CA GLY A 252 -18.03 20.75 -13.24
C GLY A 252 -18.99 21.35 -12.23
N ARG A 253 -18.94 22.66 -11.95
CA ARG A 253 -20.19 23.38 -11.68
C ARG A 253 -20.84 23.60 -13.03
N GLY A 254 -21.78 22.72 -13.38
CA GLY A 254 -22.72 23.01 -14.47
C GLY A 254 -23.39 24.36 -14.23
N PRO A 255 -23.74 25.10 -15.30
CA PRO A 255 -24.45 26.35 -15.15
C PRO A 255 -25.86 26.04 -14.62
N GLU A 256 -26.34 26.87 -13.71
CA GLU A 256 -27.77 27.03 -13.40
C GLU A 256 -28.54 25.79 -12.91
N GLY A 257 -28.60 25.64 -11.58
CA GLY A 257 -29.60 24.80 -10.92
C GLY A 257 -30.24 25.58 -9.79
N ARG A 258 -31.43 26.12 -10.07
CA ARG A 258 -32.23 27.00 -9.21
C ARG A 258 -32.49 26.41 -7.83
N GLY A 259 -32.70 27.32 -6.88
CA GLY A 259 -32.88 27.06 -5.45
C GLY A 259 -33.88 25.97 -5.10
N ARG A 260 -33.62 25.33 -3.96
CA ARG A 260 -34.61 24.55 -3.24
C ARG A 260 -34.64 25.04 -1.80
N ASP A 261 -35.28 26.18 -1.64
CA ASP A 261 -35.95 26.52 -0.39
C ASP A 261 -37.03 25.45 -0.15
N ASN A 262 -36.76 24.55 0.78
CA ASN A 262 -37.78 23.72 1.41
C ASN A 262 -37.39 23.57 2.89
N ARG A 263 -37.36 24.70 3.60
CA ARG A 263 -37.64 24.70 5.04
C ARG A 263 -39.15 24.51 5.17
N GLY A 264 -39.56 23.30 5.50
CA GLY A 264 -40.92 23.05 5.97
C GLY A 264 -41.22 23.90 7.22
N PRO A 265 -42.44 24.41 7.38
CA PRO A 265 -42.79 25.31 8.48
C PRO A 265 -42.77 24.58 9.84
N SER A 266 -42.29 25.28 10.87
CA SER A 266 -42.46 24.91 12.27
C SER A 266 -43.94 24.90 12.65
N PRO A 267 -44.42 23.90 13.41
CA PRO A 267 -45.78 23.92 13.95
C PRO A 267 -45.81 24.83 15.19
N LYS A 268 -46.29 26.05 15.00
CA LYS A 268 -46.98 26.80 16.06
C LYS A 268 -48.30 27.27 15.46
N ASP A 269 -49.36 27.07 16.23
CA ASP A 269 -50.71 27.59 16.02
C ASP A 269 -51.58 26.81 15.01
N CYS A 270 -52.08 25.65 15.43
CA CYS A 270 -53.36 25.13 14.94
C CYS A 270 -54.43 25.36 16.03
N PRO A 271 -55.25 26.43 15.94
CA PRO A 271 -56.55 26.42 16.58
C PRO A 271 -57.51 25.59 15.72
N ASP A 272 -58.36 24.82 16.38
CA ASP A 272 -59.59 24.23 15.83
C ASP A 272 -59.42 23.13 14.75
N CYS A 273 -59.19 21.90 15.22
CA CYS A 273 -59.69 20.71 14.53
C CYS A 273 -60.21 19.71 15.57
N GLU A 274 -61.54 19.59 15.63
CA GLU A 274 -62.28 18.57 16.37
C GLU A 274 -61.89 17.16 15.87
N CYS A 275 -61.59 16.25 16.78
CA CYS A 275 -61.44 14.82 16.49
C CYS A 275 -62.82 14.15 16.39
N PRO A 276 -63.13 13.40 15.32
CA PRO A 276 -64.10 12.32 15.43
C PRO A 276 -63.39 11.01 15.87
N PRO A 277 -64.10 10.15 16.61
CA PRO A 277 -63.54 8.91 17.13
C PRO A 277 -63.51 7.84 16.04
N PHE A 278 -62.48 6.99 16.04
CA PHE A 278 -62.51 5.52 16.05
C PHE A 278 -61.09 4.98 15.84
#